data_AF-A0A1V6I2H8-F1
#
_entry.id   AF-A0A1V6I2H8-F1
#
_cell.length_a   1.000
_cell.length_b   1.000
_cell.length_c   1.000
_cell.angle_alpha   90.00
_cell.angle_beta   90.00
_cell.angle_gamma   90.00
#
_symmetry.space_group_name_H-M   'P 1'
#
loop_
_entity.id
_entity.type
_entity.pdbx_description
1 polymer ?
#
loop_
_entity_poly.entity_id
_entity_poly.type
_entity_poly.pdbx_seq_one_letter_code
_entity_poly.pdbx_strand_id
1 'polypeptide(L)'
;MYQAVLNQINHKFIIKNISFEGMHRIETPEYPREAMREAILNALVHRNYMGVHTQIRVYDDKISFWNDGGLQSPLTVESLKRPHSSRPRNVLIADVCFKGGLIDAWGRGTIKIMETCKQAGLPEPEIIELDGGLLVTMFKNKLTKEQLIKLGLNKRQLKAVEYVKEKGKITNKEYQKLNGVSKVTAYRDLTELIEQYKLFERKGDIGAGTSYFLIGS
;
A
#
# COMPACT_ATOMS: atom_id res chain seq x y z
N MET A 1 21.99 -3.31 -11.13
CA MET A 1 20.89 -2.72 -11.93
C MET A 1 19.59 -2.57 -11.13
N TYR A 2 18.92 -3.64 -10.68
CA TYR A 2 17.63 -3.51 -9.96
C TYR A 2 17.73 -2.67 -8.65
N GLN A 3 18.84 -2.81 -7.91
CA GLN A 3 19.07 -2.03 -6.69
C GLN A 3 19.11 -0.52 -6.98
N ALA A 4 19.67 -0.11 -8.11
CA ALA A 4 19.72 1.30 -8.51
C ALA A 4 18.31 1.83 -8.80
N VAL A 5 17.47 1.05 -9.51
CA VAL A 5 16.07 1.39 -9.75
C VAL A 5 15.29 1.50 -8.43
N LEU A 6 15.41 0.50 -7.56
CA LEU A 6 14.74 0.49 -6.26
C LEU A 6 15.18 1.66 -5.37
N ASN A 7 16.47 1.97 -5.36
CA ASN A 7 16.99 3.13 -4.63
C ASN A 7 16.47 4.44 -5.24
N GLN A 8 16.45 4.56 -6.57
CA GLN A 8 15.94 5.76 -7.23
C GLN A 8 14.44 5.97 -6.95
N ILE A 9 13.63 4.90 -6.96
CA ILE A 9 12.22 4.96 -6.56
C ILE A 9 12.11 5.43 -5.12
N ASN A 10 12.77 4.73 -4.19
CA ASN A 10 12.72 5.04 -2.76
C ASN A 10 13.20 6.45 -2.41
N HIS A 11 14.20 6.98 -3.13
CA HIS A 11 14.76 8.30 -2.83
C HIS A 11 14.02 9.45 -3.51
N LYS A 12 13.50 9.25 -4.73
CA LYS A 12 12.92 10.35 -5.52
C LYS A 12 11.39 10.41 -5.46
N PHE A 13 10.72 9.28 -5.25
CA PHE A 13 9.28 9.18 -5.48
C PHE A 13 8.48 8.64 -4.30
N ILE A 14 9.14 8.01 -3.32
CA ILE A 14 8.46 7.43 -2.15
C ILE A 14 8.61 8.38 -0.97
N ILE A 15 7.49 8.81 -0.42
CA ILE A 15 7.47 9.59 0.81
C ILE A 15 7.70 8.63 1.97
N LYS A 16 8.45 9.08 2.97
CA LYS A 16 8.63 8.33 4.22
C LYS A 16 7.88 9.06 5.31
N ASN A 17 6.88 8.40 5.87
CA ASN A 17 6.16 8.90 7.02
C ASN A 17 7.10 8.85 8.23
N ILE A 18 7.19 9.97 8.94
CA ILE A 18 8.05 10.10 10.12
C ILE A 18 7.17 9.98 11.35
N SER A 19 7.46 9.00 12.18
CA SER A 19 6.90 8.86 13.53
C SER A 19 8.01 8.82 14.58
N PHE A 20 7.62 8.92 15.85
CA PHE A 20 8.56 8.84 16.97
C PHE A 20 8.06 7.80 17.97
N GLU A 21 8.93 6.85 18.31
CA GLU A 21 8.73 5.92 19.44
C GLU A 21 9.77 6.25 20.51
N GLY A 22 9.34 6.94 21.58
CA GLY A 22 10.25 7.51 22.57
C GLY A 22 11.18 8.56 21.95
N MET A 23 12.49 8.38 22.10
CA MET A 23 13.51 9.25 21.48
C MET A 23 13.92 8.81 20.06
N HIS A 24 13.34 7.73 19.53
CA HIS A 24 13.73 7.19 18.24
C HIS A 24 12.81 7.68 17.13
N ARG A 25 13.40 8.32 16.10
CA ARG A 25 12.74 8.64 14.84
C ARG A 25 12.59 7.35 14.02
N ILE A 26 11.35 7.03 13.64
CA ILE A 26 11.02 5.92 12.76
C ILE A 26 10.59 6.49 11.41
N GLU A 27 11.23 6.02 10.34
CA GLU A 27 10.84 6.35 8.96
C GLU A 27 10.16 5.14 8.33
N THR A 28 8.86 5.24 8.10
CA THR A 28 8.07 4.19 7.47
C THR A 28 7.82 4.57 6.00
N PRO A 29 8.36 3.82 5.02
CA PRO A 29 8.09 4.09 3.61
C PRO A 29 6.63 3.79 3.26
N GLU A 30 6.06 4.53 2.30
CA GLU A 30 4.68 4.31 1.82
C GLU A 30 4.41 2.91 1.29
N TYR A 31 5.44 2.26 0.74
CA TYR A 31 5.35 0.89 0.22
C TYR A 31 6.47 0.03 0.81
N PRO A 32 6.20 -1.24 1.13
CA PRO A 32 7.24 -2.15 1.56
C PRO A 32 8.31 -2.33 0.50
N ARG A 33 9.57 -2.17 0.90
CA ARG A 33 10.73 -2.35 0.01
C ARG A 33 10.75 -3.74 -0.62
N GLU A 34 10.32 -4.77 0.13
CA GLU A 34 10.27 -6.14 -0.37
C GLU A 34 9.24 -6.31 -1.50
N ALA A 35 8.05 -5.74 -1.35
CA ALA A 35 7.01 -5.79 -2.38
C ALA A 35 7.46 -5.09 -3.67
N MET A 36 8.08 -3.91 -3.55
CA MET A 36 8.65 -3.20 -4.71
C MET A 36 9.81 -3.97 -5.35
N ARG A 37 10.69 -4.57 -4.56
CA ARG A 37 11.78 -5.40 -5.07
C ARG A 37 11.22 -6.57 -5.89
N GLU A 38 10.23 -7.26 -5.36
CA GLU A 38 9.62 -8.42 -6.00
C GLU A 38 8.91 -8.03 -7.31
N ALA A 39 8.17 -6.91 -7.32
CA ALA A 39 7.54 -6.38 -8.53
C ALA A 39 8.57 -6.06 -9.63
N ILE A 40 9.71 -5.44 -9.28
CA ILE A 40 10.79 -5.12 -10.22
C ILE A 40 11.45 -6.39 -10.77
N LEU A 41 11.72 -7.38 -9.91
CA LEU A 41 12.33 -8.65 -10.32
C LEU A 41 11.39 -9.47 -11.21
N ASN A 42 10.10 -9.49 -10.89
CA ASN A 42 9.09 -10.14 -11.74
C ASN A 42 9.03 -9.48 -13.11
N ALA A 43 9.01 -8.14 -13.18
CA ALA A 43 9.05 -7.43 -14.46
C ALA A 43 10.33 -7.74 -15.26
N LEU A 44 11.49 -7.84 -14.59
CA LEU A 44 12.75 -8.20 -15.25
C LEU A 44 12.73 -9.62 -15.84
N VAL A 45 12.19 -10.59 -15.10
CA VAL A 45 12.20 -12.01 -15.47
C VAL A 45 11.12 -12.35 -16.49
N HIS A 46 9.94 -11.70 -16.41
CA HIS A 46 8.77 -12.08 -17.20
C HIS A 46 8.51 -11.17 -18.41
N ARG A 47 9.16 -10.00 -18.53
CA ARG A 47 8.95 -9.10 -19.68
C ARG A 47 9.26 -9.75 -21.02
N ASN A 48 8.51 -9.35 -22.03
CA ASN A 48 8.91 -9.51 -23.42
C ASN A 48 9.98 -8.47 -23.77
N TYR A 49 11.22 -8.92 -24.00
CA TYR A 49 12.32 -8.03 -24.34
C TYR A 49 12.26 -7.48 -25.77
N MET A 50 11.44 -8.08 -26.64
CA MET A 50 11.18 -7.57 -27.99
C MET A 50 10.04 -6.53 -28.04
N GLY A 51 9.31 -6.37 -26.93
CA GLY A 51 8.24 -5.39 -26.80
C GLY A 51 8.72 -4.05 -26.25
N VAL A 52 7.75 -3.23 -25.82
CA VAL A 52 8.03 -1.91 -25.24
C VAL A 52 8.70 -2.01 -23.86
N HIS A 53 9.27 -0.89 -23.40
CA HIS A 53 9.95 -0.83 -22.11
C HIS A 53 8.99 -1.07 -20.93
N THR A 54 9.52 -1.69 -19.86
CA THR A 54 8.84 -1.74 -18.56
C THR A 54 8.56 -0.32 -18.06
N GLN A 55 7.34 -0.10 -17.59
CA GLN A 55 6.89 1.20 -17.12
C GLN A 55 6.63 1.13 -15.62
N ILE A 56 7.19 2.07 -14.87
CA ILE A 56 6.91 2.25 -13.46
C ILE A 56 6.25 3.61 -13.32
N ARG A 57 5.01 3.63 -12.84
CA ARG A 57 4.21 4.85 -12.71
C ARG A 57 3.92 5.08 -11.24
N VAL A 58 4.25 6.27 -10.76
CA VAL A 58 3.98 6.68 -9.37
C VAL A 58 2.88 7.74 -9.41
N TYR A 59 1.83 7.49 -8.65
CA TYR A 59 0.68 8.36 -8.48
C TYR A 59 0.56 8.76 -7.00
N ASP A 60 -0.31 9.72 -6.73
CA ASP A 60 -0.56 10.20 -5.37
C ASP A 60 -1.12 9.12 -4.44
N ASP A 61 -1.80 8.11 -4.99
CA ASP A 61 -2.53 7.08 -4.24
C ASP A 61 -2.08 5.65 -4.54
N LYS A 62 -1.20 5.44 -5.52
CA LYS A 62 -0.73 4.10 -5.93
C LYS A 62 0.60 4.16 -6.68
N ILE A 63 1.27 3.02 -6.77
CA ILE A 63 2.40 2.77 -7.66
C ILE A 63 2.08 1.57 -8.52
N SER A 64 2.40 1.63 -9.81
CA SER A 64 2.20 0.50 -10.71
C SER A 64 3.45 0.15 -11.51
N PHE A 65 3.56 -1.15 -11.78
CA PHE A 65 4.65 -1.78 -12.52
C PHE A 65 4.01 -2.52 -13.69
N TRP A 66 4.26 -2.06 -14.90
CA TRP A 66 3.77 -2.68 -16.11
C TRP A 66 4.93 -3.20 -16.94
N ASN A 67 4.83 -4.43 -17.44
CA ASN A 67 5.77 -4.96 -18.44
C ASN A 67 5.02 -5.55 -19.62
N ASP A 68 5.60 -5.41 -20.81
CA ASP A 68 5.12 -6.08 -22.01
C ASP A 68 5.20 -7.60 -21.86
N GLY A 69 4.23 -8.31 -22.44
CA GLY A 69 4.09 -9.77 -22.35
C GLY A 69 3.22 -10.23 -21.19
N GLY A 70 2.06 -10.79 -21.53
CA GLY A 70 1.12 -11.42 -20.61
C GLY A 70 1.58 -12.76 -20.02
N LEU A 71 0.67 -13.41 -19.32
CA LEU A 71 0.89 -14.67 -18.62
C LEU A 71 1.12 -15.83 -19.58
N GLN A 72 2.03 -16.74 -19.20
CA GLN A 72 2.31 -17.95 -19.95
C GLN A 72 1.26 -19.01 -19.61
N SER A 73 0.50 -19.45 -20.62
CA SER A 73 -0.48 -20.54 -20.46
C SER A 73 0.13 -21.74 -19.73
N PRO A 74 -0.57 -22.37 -18.77
CA PRO A 74 -1.97 -22.15 -18.39
C PRO A 74 -2.15 -21.19 -17.21
N LEU A 75 -1.16 -20.33 -16.88
CA LEU A 75 -1.30 -19.41 -15.76
C LEU A 75 -2.38 -18.36 -16.04
N THR A 76 -3.25 -18.14 -15.06
CA THR A 76 -4.23 -17.06 -15.02
C THR A 76 -3.91 -16.07 -13.91
N VAL A 77 -4.56 -14.91 -13.89
CA VAL A 77 -4.42 -13.93 -12.80
C VAL A 77 -4.76 -14.55 -11.44
N GLU A 78 -5.79 -15.38 -11.36
CA GLU A 78 -6.19 -16.09 -10.13
C GLU A 78 -5.11 -17.08 -9.68
N SER A 79 -4.38 -17.66 -10.64
CA SER A 79 -3.28 -18.58 -10.33
C SER A 79 -2.16 -17.88 -9.55
N LEU A 80 -1.95 -16.58 -9.76
CA LEU A 80 -0.95 -15.78 -9.05
C LEU A 80 -1.28 -15.53 -7.58
N LYS A 81 -2.53 -15.80 -7.17
CA LYS A 81 -2.99 -15.66 -5.77
C LYS A 81 -2.72 -16.88 -4.89
N ARG A 82 -2.19 -17.96 -5.48
CA ARG A 82 -1.89 -19.22 -4.79
C ARG A 82 -0.50 -19.72 -5.20
N PRO A 83 0.11 -20.65 -4.45
CA PRO A 83 1.37 -21.25 -4.87
C PRO A 83 1.22 -21.89 -6.27
N HIS A 84 2.13 -21.54 -7.18
CA HIS A 84 2.13 -22.07 -8.54
C HIS A 84 3.57 -22.28 -9.02
N SER A 85 3.78 -23.19 -9.98
CA SER A 85 5.09 -23.32 -10.62
C SER A 85 5.40 -22.04 -11.40
N SER A 86 6.61 -21.51 -11.23
CA SER A 86 7.06 -20.36 -12.01
C SER A 86 7.21 -20.76 -13.48
N ARG A 87 6.66 -19.94 -14.38
CA ARG A 87 6.84 -20.07 -15.85
C ARG A 87 7.50 -18.79 -16.38
N PRO A 88 8.83 -18.62 -16.18
CA PRO A 88 9.52 -17.43 -16.63
C PRO A 88 9.59 -17.38 -18.15
N ARG A 89 9.33 -16.21 -18.73
CA ARG A 89 9.52 -15.97 -20.16
C ARG A 89 11.00 -15.99 -20.54
N ASN A 90 11.86 -15.48 -19.64
CA ASN A 90 13.30 -15.39 -19.85
C ASN A 90 14.02 -16.35 -18.91
N VAL A 91 14.12 -17.62 -19.30
CA VAL A 91 14.66 -18.70 -18.45
C VAL A 91 16.10 -18.44 -18.00
N LEU A 92 16.96 -17.93 -18.88
CA LEU A 92 18.36 -17.61 -18.54
C LEU A 92 18.45 -16.48 -17.50
N ILE A 93 17.61 -15.45 -17.63
CA ILE A 93 17.57 -14.35 -16.67
C ILE A 93 17.06 -14.86 -15.32
N ALA A 94 16.01 -15.70 -15.33
CA ALA A 94 15.49 -16.34 -14.13
C ALA A 94 16.56 -17.18 -13.43
N ASP A 95 17.31 -18.01 -14.16
CA ASP A 95 18.38 -18.85 -13.62
C ASP A 95 19.49 -18.02 -12.97
N VAL A 96 19.94 -16.96 -13.63
CA VAL A 96 20.93 -16.03 -13.06
C VAL A 96 20.39 -15.34 -11.81
N CYS A 97 19.14 -14.86 -11.83
CA CYS A 97 18.52 -14.25 -10.66
C CYS A 97 18.36 -15.24 -9.50
N PHE A 98 18.01 -16.50 -9.78
CA PHE A 98 17.89 -17.55 -8.77
C PHE A 98 19.24 -17.89 -8.14
N LYS A 99 20.27 -18.15 -8.97
CA LYS A 99 21.64 -18.40 -8.50
C LYS A 99 22.23 -17.22 -7.73
N GLY A 100 21.83 -16.00 -8.09
CA GLY A 100 22.19 -14.77 -7.37
C GLY A 100 21.39 -14.51 -6.09
N GLY A 101 20.48 -15.41 -5.67
CA GLY A 101 19.64 -15.23 -4.48
C GLY A 101 18.66 -14.06 -4.60
N LEU A 102 18.29 -13.68 -5.82
CA LEU A 102 17.39 -12.55 -6.07
C LEU A 102 15.92 -12.97 -6.05
N ILE A 103 15.60 -14.15 -6.59
CA ILE A 103 14.25 -14.70 -6.71
C ILE A 103 14.17 -16.13 -6.15
N ASP A 104 12.94 -16.57 -5.83
CA ASP A 104 12.62 -17.96 -5.52
C ASP A 104 12.15 -18.72 -6.77
N ALA A 105 12.45 -20.02 -6.87
CA ALA A 105 12.00 -20.87 -7.99
C ALA A 105 10.50 -21.27 -7.94
N TRP A 106 9.83 -21.06 -6.80
CA TRP A 106 8.55 -21.70 -6.45
C TRP A 106 7.31 -20.85 -6.77
N GLY A 107 7.45 -19.78 -7.56
CA GLY A 107 6.33 -18.93 -7.98
C GLY A 107 5.55 -18.30 -6.81
N ARG A 108 6.26 -17.90 -5.75
CA ARG A 108 5.66 -17.23 -4.57
C ARG A 108 5.81 -15.72 -4.60
N GLY A 109 6.41 -15.14 -5.64
CA GLY A 109 6.71 -13.72 -5.70
C GLY A 109 5.46 -12.84 -5.56
N THR A 110 4.40 -13.16 -6.28
CA THR A 110 3.13 -12.42 -6.20
C THR A 110 2.47 -12.56 -4.82
N ILE A 111 2.55 -13.74 -4.20
CA ILE A 111 2.10 -14.00 -2.83
C ILE A 111 2.87 -13.12 -1.83
N LYS A 112 4.19 -13.04 -2.00
CA LYS A 112 5.04 -12.19 -1.16
C LYS A 112 4.64 -10.72 -1.26
N ILE A 113 4.37 -10.21 -2.47
CA ILE A 113 3.86 -8.84 -2.65
C ILE A 113 2.56 -8.64 -1.84
N MET A 114 1.58 -9.55 -1.97
CA MET A 114 0.32 -9.47 -1.23
C MET A 114 0.51 -9.53 0.28
N GLU A 115 1.32 -10.46 0.77
CA GLU A 115 1.59 -10.64 2.21
C GLU A 115 2.31 -9.43 2.80
N THR A 116 3.33 -8.91 2.14
CA THR A 116 4.07 -7.75 2.64
C THR A 116 3.19 -6.49 2.61
N CYS A 117 2.33 -6.31 1.59
CA CYS A 117 1.35 -5.22 1.57
C CYS A 117 0.38 -5.34 2.76
N LYS A 118 -0.15 -6.55 3.00
CA LYS A 118 -1.05 -6.83 4.13
C LYS A 118 -0.39 -6.54 5.48
N GLN A 119 0.87 -6.98 5.67
CA GLN A 119 1.63 -6.73 6.90
C GLN A 119 1.88 -5.23 7.14
N ALA A 120 2.02 -4.45 6.07
CA ALA A 120 2.14 -3.00 6.15
C ALA A 120 0.78 -2.27 6.23
N GLY A 121 -0.34 -2.99 6.35
CA GLY A 121 -1.67 -2.40 6.42
C GLY A 121 -2.14 -1.74 5.11
N LEU A 122 -1.51 -2.07 3.98
CA LEU A 122 -1.92 -1.58 2.66
C LEU A 122 -3.08 -2.42 2.09
N PRO A 123 -3.88 -1.85 1.18
CA PRO A 123 -4.83 -2.63 0.39
C PRO A 123 -4.15 -3.77 -0.36
N GLU A 124 -4.92 -4.82 -0.68
CA GLU A 124 -4.43 -5.91 -1.53
C GLU A 124 -4.01 -5.34 -2.90
N PRO A 125 -2.82 -5.68 -3.39
CA PRO A 125 -2.36 -5.24 -4.71
C PRO A 125 -3.23 -5.85 -5.82
N GLU A 126 -3.42 -5.09 -6.89
CA GLU A 126 -4.14 -5.55 -8.07
C GLU A 126 -3.14 -6.07 -9.12
N ILE A 127 -3.44 -7.22 -9.70
CA ILE A 127 -2.66 -7.80 -10.80
C ILE A 127 -3.62 -8.07 -11.95
N ILE A 128 -3.37 -7.50 -13.13
CA ILE A 128 -4.22 -7.68 -14.31
C ILE A 128 -3.36 -7.81 -15.57
N GLU A 129 -3.89 -8.51 -16.57
CA GLU A 129 -3.38 -8.38 -17.94
C GLU A 129 -3.99 -7.13 -18.58
N LEU A 130 -3.15 -6.23 -19.07
CA LEU A 130 -3.57 -4.95 -19.64
C LEU A 130 -2.67 -4.61 -20.83
N ASP A 131 -3.29 -4.26 -21.96
CA ASP A 131 -2.60 -3.81 -23.19
C ASP A 131 -1.50 -4.77 -23.66
N GLY A 132 -1.75 -6.09 -23.56
CA GLY A 132 -0.79 -7.14 -23.96
C GLY A 132 0.36 -7.38 -22.96
N GLY A 133 0.35 -6.69 -21.83
CA GLY A 133 1.31 -6.84 -20.73
C GLY A 133 0.66 -7.26 -19.42
N LEU A 134 1.48 -7.34 -18.37
CA LEU A 134 1.04 -7.58 -17.00
C LEU A 134 1.24 -6.30 -16.18
N LEU A 135 0.18 -5.86 -15.50
CA LEU A 135 0.20 -4.72 -14.59
C LEU A 135 0.10 -5.22 -13.15
N VAL A 136 1.03 -4.78 -12.30
CA VAL A 136 0.95 -4.94 -10.83
C VAL A 136 0.81 -3.56 -10.20
N THR A 137 -0.25 -3.34 -9.45
CA THR A 137 -0.55 -2.07 -8.78
C THR A 137 -0.59 -2.26 -7.28
N MET A 138 0.24 -1.50 -6.55
CA MET A 138 0.18 -1.39 -5.10
C MET A 138 -0.47 -0.05 -4.73
N PHE A 139 -1.41 -0.07 -3.79
CA PHE A 139 -2.13 1.12 -3.35
C PHE A 139 -1.57 1.64 -2.03
N LYS A 140 -1.59 2.95 -1.84
CA LYS A 140 -1.33 3.56 -0.53
C LYS A 140 -2.46 3.21 0.42
N ASN A 141 -2.20 3.32 1.73
CA ASN A 141 -3.22 3.18 2.75
C ASN A 141 -4.17 4.39 2.76
N LYS A 142 -5.03 4.51 1.74
CA LYS A 142 -6.24 5.31 1.82
C LYS A 142 -7.36 4.36 2.22
N LEU A 143 -7.51 4.08 3.51
CA LEU A 143 -8.57 3.19 4.06
C LEU A 143 -9.87 3.32 3.26
N THR A 144 -10.24 2.31 2.46
CA THR A 144 -11.47 2.41 1.68
C THR A 144 -12.68 2.30 2.60
N LYS A 145 -13.84 2.77 2.14
CA LYS A 145 -15.06 2.71 2.93
C LYS A 145 -15.42 1.28 3.32
N GLU A 146 -15.23 0.30 2.42
CA GLU A 146 -15.47 -1.12 2.75
C GLU A 146 -14.51 -1.65 3.81
N GLN A 147 -13.24 -1.25 3.78
CA GLN A 147 -12.25 -1.66 4.77
C GLN A 147 -12.55 -1.09 6.14
N LEU A 148 -12.95 0.18 6.22
CA LEU A 148 -13.36 0.81 7.47
C LEU A 148 -14.62 0.16 8.06
N ILE A 149 -15.57 -0.25 7.22
CA ILE A 149 -16.76 -1.00 7.65
C ILE A 149 -16.36 -2.39 8.20
N LYS A 150 -15.46 -3.11 7.53
CA LYS A 150 -14.93 -4.41 8.01
C LYS A 150 -14.17 -4.29 9.33
N LEU A 151 -13.51 -3.16 9.57
CA LEU A 151 -12.86 -2.86 10.86
C LEU A 151 -13.89 -2.61 11.98
N GLY A 152 -15.17 -2.49 11.66
CA GLY A 152 -16.24 -2.29 12.64
C GLY A 152 -16.54 -0.82 12.96
N LEU A 153 -16.05 0.12 12.14
CA LEU A 153 -16.38 1.54 12.34
C LEU A 153 -17.87 1.79 12.11
N ASN A 154 -18.44 2.58 13.00
CA ASN A 154 -19.82 3.01 12.86
C ASN A 154 -19.96 4.14 11.80
N LYS A 155 -21.19 4.43 11.38
CA LYS A 155 -21.47 5.46 10.35
C LYS A 155 -20.92 6.85 10.69
N ARG A 156 -20.83 7.22 11.97
CA ARG A 156 -20.32 8.54 12.41
C ARG A 156 -18.80 8.61 12.33
N GLN A 157 -18.13 7.53 12.71
CA GLN A 157 -16.68 7.36 12.59
C GLN A 157 -16.25 7.37 11.13
N LEU A 158 -16.99 6.68 10.23
CA LEU A 158 -16.74 6.72 8.79
C LEU A 158 -16.80 8.15 8.23
N LYS A 159 -17.84 8.91 8.58
CA LYS A 159 -17.97 10.32 8.17
C LYS A 159 -16.81 11.18 8.66
N ALA A 160 -16.31 10.92 9.87
CA ALA A 160 -15.16 11.65 10.40
C ALA A 160 -13.87 11.32 9.63
N VAL A 161 -13.66 10.05 9.26
CA VAL A 161 -12.53 9.65 8.41
C VAL A 161 -12.61 10.34 7.04
N GLU A 162 -13.77 10.35 6.39
CA GLU A 162 -14.00 11.06 5.12
C GLU A 162 -13.73 12.57 5.27
N TYR A 163 -14.25 13.19 6.33
CA TYR A 163 -14.06 14.62 6.61
C TYR A 163 -12.59 14.98 6.79
N VAL A 164 -11.83 14.20 7.57
CA VAL A 164 -10.41 14.45 7.81
C VAL A 164 -9.59 14.23 6.54
N LYS A 165 -9.95 13.27 5.69
CA LYS A 165 -9.30 13.10 4.38
C LYS A 165 -9.45 14.33 3.48
N GLU A 166 -10.57 15.04 3.56
CA GLU A 166 -10.80 16.24 2.75
C GLU A 166 -10.24 17.52 3.38
N LYS A 167 -10.34 17.66 4.71
CA LYS A 167 -10.01 18.90 5.44
C LYS A 167 -8.67 18.86 6.18
N GLY A 168 -8.02 17.71 6.22
CA GLY A 168 -6.74 17.45 6.89
C GLY A 168 -6.84 17.25 8.41
N LYS A 169 -7.86 17.82 9.07
CA LYS A 169 -8.08 17.66 10.51
C LYS A 169 -9.56 17.77 10.87
N ILE A 170 -9.89 17.32 12.08
CA ILE A 170 -11.19 17.55 12.71
C ILE A 170 -11.00 17.87 14.18
N THR A 171 -11.84 18.75 14.72
CA THR A 171 -11.95 19.03 16.16
C THR A 171 -13.16 18.33 16.75
N ASN A 172 -13.21 18.19 18.08
CA ASN A 172 -14.39 17.61 18.73
C ASN A 172 -15.68 18.42 18.42
N LYS A 173 -15.57 19.76 18.31
CA LYS A 173 -16.70 20.65 17.96
C LYS A 173 -17.16 20.42 16.51
N GLU A 174 -16.24 20.24 15.58
CA GLU A 174 -16.55 19.91 14.19
C GLU A 174 -17.19 18.52 14.07
N TYR A 175 -16.69 17.52 14.82
CA TYR A 175 -17.30 16.19 14.87
C TYR A 175 -18.75 16.24 15.37
N GLN A 176 -19.02 16.99 16.44
CA GLN A 176 -20.37 17.19 16.96
C GLN A 176 -21.28 17.79 15.88
N LYS A 177 -20.82 18.83 15.18
CA LYS A 177 -21.59 19.50 14.12
C LYS A 177 -21.81 18.59 12.90
N LEU A 178 -20.80 17.79 12.53
CA LEU A 178 -20.84 16.85 11.41
C LEU A 178 -21.86 15.72 11.64
N ASN A 179 -21.97 15.23 12.88
CA ASN A 179 -22.76 14.05 13.22
C ASN A 179 -24.04 14.35 14.02
N GLY A 180 -24.26 15.59 14.47
CA GLY A 180 -25.41 15.96 15.30
C GLY A 180 -25.42 15.27 16.67
N VAL A 181 -24.26 15.10 17.29
CA VAL A 181 -24.10 14.35 18.55
C VAL A 181 -23.59 15.21 19.70
N SER A 182 -23.80 14.75 20.93
CA SER A 182 -23.29 15.40 22.14
C SER A 182 -21.76 15.35 22.21
N LYS A 183 -21.18 16.27 22.99
CA LYS A 183 -19.74 16.31 23.29
C LYS A 183 -19.21 14.98 23.83
N VAL A 184 -19.98 14.30 24.68
CA VAL A 184 -19.59 13.02 25.30
C VAL A 184 -19.51 11.92 24.25
N THR A 185 -20.51 11.82 23.37
CA THR A 185 -20.50 10.84 22.26
C THR A 185 -19.38 11.14 21.27
N ALA A 186 -19.17 12.41 20.90
CA ALA A 186 -18.07 12.80 20.03
C ALA A 186 -16.70 12.46 20.65
N TYR A 187 -16.53 12.68 21.95
CA TYR A 187 -15.31 12.32 22.67
C TYR A 187 -15.08 10.81 22.62
N ARG A 188 -16.08 10.00 22.98
CA ARG A 188 -15.97 8.53 22.94
C ARG A 188 -15.63 8.02 21.55
N ASP A 189 -16.37 8.44 20.53
CA ASP A 189 -16.18 7.95 19.16
C ASP A 189 -14.80 8.37 18.60
N LEU A 190 -14.28 9.57 18.95
CA LEU A 190 -12.93 10.02 18.58
C LEU A 190 -11.83 9.30 19.36
N THR A 191 -12.06 8.99 20.64
CA THR A 191 -11.14 8.19 21.47
C THR A 191 -11.05 6.77 20.93
N GLU A 192 -12.16 6.14 20.54
CA GLU A 192 -12.15 4.82 19.88
C GLU A 192 -11.32 4.85 18.58
N LEU A 193 -11.44 5.90 17.76
CA LEU A 193 -10.64 6.08 16.54
C LEU A 193 -9.12 6.18 16.82
N ILE A 194 -8.72 6.65 18.01
CA ILE A 194 -7.32 6.73 18.43
C ILE A 194 -6.87 5.41 19.07
N GLU A 195 -7.54 4.97 20.12
CA GLU A 195 -7.06 3.91 21.01
C GLU A 195 -7.35 2.52 20.45
N GLN A 196 -8.57 2.30 19.94
CA GLN A 196 -9.00 1.00 19.46
C GLN A 196 -8.59 0.77 18.02
N TYR A 197 -8.90 1.74 17.15
CA TYR A 197 -8.68 1.58 15.71
C TYR A 197 -7.31 2.09 15.24
N LYS A 198 -6.61 2.90 16.06
CA LYS A 198 -5.30 3.49 15.72
C LYS A 198 -5.30 4.19 14.35
N LEU A 199 -6.41 4.85 14.03
CA LEU A 199 -6.59 5.57 12.77
C LEU A 199 -6.32 7.07 12.92
N PHE A 200 -6.55 7.62 14.11
CA PHE A 200 -6.43 9.04 14.38
C PHE A 200 -5.30 9.29 15.39
N GLU A 201 -4.63 10.44 15.25
CA GLU A 201 -3.73 10.99 16.25
C GLU A 201 -4.27 12.32 16.77
N ARG A 202 -4.03 12.61 18.05
CA ARG A 202 -4.43 13.86 18.70
C ARG A 202 -3.23 14.81 18.78
N LYS A 203 -3.37 16.04 18.29
CA LYS A 203 -2.36 17.11 18.40
C LYS A 203 -2.96 18.39 18.98
N GLY A 204 -2.19 19.03 19.87
CA GLY A 204 -2.54 20.28 20.56
C GLY A 204 -2.79 20.12 22.06
N ASP A 205 -2.82 21.24 22.78
CA ASP A 205 -3.04 21.28 24.23
C ASP A 205 -4.43 20.75 24.61
N ILE A 206 -4.52 20.17 25.81
CA ILE A 206 -5.75 19.60 26.37
C ILE A 206 -6.77 20.74 26.54
N GLY A 207 -7.79 20.80 25.68
CA GLY A 207 -8.84 21.82 25.76
C GLY A 207 -9.39 22.28 24.40
N ALA A 208 -9.68 23.57 24.27
CA ALA A 208 -10.32 24.14 23.08
C ALA A 208 -9.48 24.08 21.79
N GLY A 209 -8.17 23.80 21.91
CA GLY A 209 -7.23 23.69 20.78
C GLY A 209 -7.00 22.27 20.25
N THR A 210 -7.60 21.26 20.85
CA THR A 210 -7.34 19.85 20.49
C THR A 210 -7.89 19.51 19.10
N SER A 211 -7.00 19.11 18.20
CA SER A 211 -7.32 18.67 16.83
C SER A 211 -6.91 17.20 16.63
N TYR A 212 -7.63 16.53 15.74
CA TYR A 212 -7.45 15.12 15.42
C TYR A 212 -7.10 14.98 13.94
N PHE A 213 -6.10 14.16 13.62
CA PHE A 213 -5.54 13.95 12.28
C PHE A 213 -5.57 12.46 11.94
N LEU A 214 -5.64 12.11 10.66
CA LEU A 214 -5.54 10.73 10.23
C LEU A 214 -4.08 10.30 10.27
N ILE A 215 -3.79 9.11 10.79
CA ILE A 215 -2.43 8.58 10.82
C ILE A 215 -2.06 8.18 9.39
N GLY A 216 -1.00 8.80 8.85
CA GLY A 216 -0.48 8.51 7.51
C GLY A 216 -1.15 9.26 6.36
N SER A 217 -1.95 10.30 6.64
CA SER A 217 -2.44 11.28 5.63
C SER A 217 -1.50 12.46 5.45
#